data_AF-A3JAP4-F1
#
_entry.id   AF-A3JAP4-F1
#
_cell.length_a   1.000
_cell.length_b   1.000
_cell.length_c   1.000
_cell.angle_alpha   90.00
_cell.angle_beta   90.00
_cell.angle_gamma   90.00
#
_symmetry.space_group_name_H-M   'P 1'
#
loop_
_entity.id
_entity.type
_entity.pdbx_description
1 polymer ?
#
loop_
_entity_poly.entity_id
_entity_poly.type
_entity_poly.pdbx_seq_one_letter_code
_entity_poly.pdbx_strand_id
1 'polypeptide(L)'
;MTLSPLRYDKVIPVCSALNIWEYEAMLSENSSLRRVPASLNRKQAVFIDGIRHSAEIIALAHSRLRSTLTELALNPPSANELPLVTPHAFLDAWALVDAVDKFRLLYQNFPDMIRKAGSEPSLQDAAQSFKKIRDIADHCSAAADRVASKDTAGLGVLTWLTGYQVSPTELWYCTIRPGTLKTEPTLKWPRIETKLTWPTGHICLLVGGCQANLSEILPHIEKRVKKLESDLDIAFERHDLSISPVANDLFTRQVYKPASNLKI
;
A
#
# COMPACT_ATOMS: atom_id res chain seq x y z
N MET A 1 -12.68 11.04 40.27
CA MET A 1 -11.90 9.84 39.89
C MET A 1 -10.69 10.29 39.11
N THR A 2 -9.56 10.44 39.79
CA THR A 2 -8.27 10.84 39.23
C THR A 2 -7.58 9.59 38.66
N LEU A 3 -7.47 9.51 37.34
CA LEU A 3 -6.68 8.47 36.68
C LEU A 3 -5.20 8.70 36.99
N SER A 4 -4.60 7.76 37.71
CA SER A 4 -3.16 7.73 37.99
C SER A 4 -2.40 7.54 36.68
N PRO A 5 -1.31 8.29 36.43
CA PRO A 5 -0.48 8.06 35.26
C PRO A 5 0.20 6.69 35.41
N LEU A 6 -0.12 5.76 34.50
CA LEU A 6 0.59 4.48 34.39
C LEU A 6 2.06 4.79 34.08
N ARG A 7 2.96 4.42 34.99
CA ARG A 7 4.41 4.49 34.78
C ARG A 7 4.81 3.44 33.75
N TYR A 8 5.29 3.90 32.59
CA TYR A 8 5.78 3.09 31.47
C TYR A 8 7.22 2.56 31.69
N ASP A 9 7.55 2.06 32.89
CA ASP A 9 8.95 1.74 33.23
C ASP A 9 9.45 0.37 32.73
N LYS A 10 8.66 -0.35 31.92
CA LYS A 10 9.07 -1.64 31.31
C LYS A 10 8.53 -1.83 29.89
N VAL A 11 8.62 -0.80 29.05
CA VAL A 11 8.64 -1.05 27.60
C VAL A 11 10.00 -1.71 27.33
N ILE A 12 10.02 -3.04 27.20
CA ILE A 12 11.19 -3.74 26.67
C ILE A 12 11.58 -3.00 25.39
N PRO A 13 12.84 -2.58 25.18
CA PRO A 13 13.22 -1.90 23.95
C PRO A 13 13.07 -2.89 22.80
N VAL A 14 11.87 -2.92 22.20
CA VAL A 14 11.59 -3.63 20.95
C VAL A 14 12.53 -3.09 19.85
N CYS A 15 13.07 -1.88 20.03
CA CYS A 15 14.04 -1.23 19.16
C CYS A 15 15.40 -1.95 19.01
N SER A 16 15.86 -2.78 19.95
CA SER A 16 17.22 -3.37 19.86
C SER A 16 17.27 -4.80 19.32
N ALA A 17 16.13 -5.45 19.09
CA ALA A 17 16.05 -6.80 18.53
C ALA A 17 15.40 -6.87 17.14
N LEU A 18 14.88 -5.74 16.63
CA LEU A 18 14.43 -5.60 15.25
C LEU A 18 15.60 -5.10 14.41
N ASN A 19 16.52 -6.02 14.09
CA ASN A 19 17.28 -5.89 12.86
C ASN A 19 16.27 -5.54 11.77
N ILE A 20 16.46 -4.35 11.17
CA ILE A 20 16.02 -3.92 9.85
C ILE A 20 14.78 -4.69 9.40
N TRP A 21 13.60 -4.07 9.47
CA TRP A 21 12.42 -4.58 8.78
C TRP A 21 12.81 -4.85 7.33
N GLU A 22 13.21 -6.09 7.03
CA GLU A 22 13.60 -6.47 5.69
C GLU A 22 12.36 -6.21 4.89
N TYR A 23 12.49 -5.23 4.00
CA TYR A 23 11.52 -5.02 2.95
C TYR A 23 11.45 -6.34 2.21
N GLU A 24 10.42 -7.13 2.51
CA GLU A 24 10.18 -8.35 1.76
C GLU A 24 9.65 -7.89 0.40
N ALA A 25 10.61 -7.70 -0.50
CA ALA A 25 10.34 -7.21 -1.83
C ALA A 25 9.35 -8.16 -2.49
N MET A 26 8.22 -7.65 -2.95
CA MET A 26 7.24 -8.46 -3.67
C MET A 26 7.83 -9.08 -4.95
N LEU A 27 8.88 -8.44 -5.51
CA LEU A 27 9.65 -8.92 -6.64
C LEU A 27 11.09 -9.20 -6.22
N SER A 28 11.60 -10.38 -6.55
CA SER A 28 13.01 -10.72 -6.38
C SER A 28 13.90 -9.94 -7.37
N GLU A 29 15.19 -9.87 -7.10
CA GLU A 29 16.18 -9.29 -8.03
C GLU A 29 16.17 -9.98 -9.40
N ASN A 30 15.92 -11.29 -9.41
CA ASN A 30 15.87 -12.11 -10.63
C ASN A 30 14.46 -12.25 -11.22
N SER A 31 13.50 -11.43 -10.78
CA SER A 31 12.13 -11.42 -11.29
C SER A 31 12.11 -11.27 -12.81
N SER A 32 11.31 -12.09 -13.50
CA SER A 32 11.14 -11.97 -14.94
C SER A 32 10.30 -10.76 -15.35
N LEU A 33 9.54 -10.18 -14.40
CA LEU A 33 8.94 -8.86 -14.58
C LEU A 33 10.00 -7.75 -14.68
N ARG A 34 11.19 -7.94 -14.08
CA ARG A 34 12.35 -7.02 -14.17
C ARG A 34 13.30 -7.36 -15.32
N ARG A 35 12.98 -8.38 -16.12
CA ARG A 35 13.85 -8.87 -17.20
C ARG A 35 13.12 -9.03 -18.53
N VAL A 36 12.28 -8.04 -18.86
CA VAL A 36 11.53 -8.03 -20.12
C VAL A 36 12.48 -8.03 -21.32
N PRO A 37 12.40 -9.02 -22.22
CA PRO A 37 13.18 -9.07 -23.45
C PRO A 37 12.87 -7.88 -24.37
N ALA A 38 13.89 -7.23 -24.93
CA ALA A 38 13.72 -6.13 -25.89
C ALA A 38 12.99 -6.56 -27.18
N SER A 39 13.01 -7.84 -27.53
CA SER A 39 12.30 -8.44 -28.66
C SER A 39 10.80 -8.69 -28.40
N LEU A 40 10.32 -8.54 -27.17
CA LEU A 40 8.91 -8.70 -26.83
C LEU A 40 8.06 -7.65 -27.55
N ASN A 41 6.82 -8.00 -27.89
CA ASN A 41 5.87 -7.03 -28.44
C ASN A 41 5.73 -5.82 -27.50
N ARG A 42 5.86 -4.60 -28.04
CA ARG A 42 5.82 -3.36 -27.27
C ARG A 42 4.58 -3.23 -26.38
N LYS A 43 3.40 -3.67 -26.84
CA LYS A 43 2.17 -3.61 -26.05
C LYS A 43 2.27 -4.54 -24.83
N GLN A 44 2.78 -5.77 -25.01
CA GLN A 44 3.00 -6.70 -23.90
C GLN A 44 4.04 -6.14 -22.91
N ALA A 45 5.15 -5.58 -23.40
CA ALA A 45 6.17 -4.97 -22.56
C ALA A 45 5.60 -3.84 -21.67
N VAL A 46 4.80 -2.92 -22.24
CA VAL A 46 4.14 -1.85 -21.48
C VAL A 46 3.21 -2.40 -20.38
N PHE A 47 2.49 -3.49 -20.66
CA PHE A 47 1.65 -4.13 -19.64
C PHE A 47 2.48 -4.77 -18.53
N ILE A 48 3.56 -5.45 -18.87
CA ILE A 48 4.49 -6.05 -17.90
C ILE A 48 5.10 -4.96 -17.02
N ASP A 49 5.60 -3.87 -17.61
CA ASP A 49 6.17 -2.74 -16.87
C ASP A 49 5.16 -2.10 -15.93
N GLY A 50 3.94 -1.87 -16.41
CA GLY A 50 2.89 -1.30 -15.58
C GLY A 50 2.50 -2.20 -14.41
N ILE A 51 2.47 -3.53 -14.61
CA ILE A 51 2.22 -4.51 -13.55
C ILE A 51 3.38 -4.53 -12.56
N ARG A 52 4.62 -4.57 -13.04
CA ARG A 52 5.85 -4.50 -12.22
C ARG A 52 5.82 -3.29 -11.32
N HIS A 53 5.69 -2.09 -11.89
CA HIS A 53 5.71 -0.85 -11.12
C HIS A 53 4.54 -0.78 -10.12
N SER A 54 3.35 -1.26 -10.51
CA SER A 54 2.23 -1.29 -9.57
C SER A 54 2.51 -2.20 -8.37
N ALA A 55 3.07 -3.40 -8.61
CA ALA A 55 3.47 -4.32 -7.53
C ALA A 55 4.55 -3.72 -6.61
N GLU A 56 5.56 -3.06 -7.19
CA GLU A 56 6.63 -2.40 -6.43
C GLU A 56 6.10 -1.22 -5.60
N ILE A 57 5.21 -0.40 -6.16
CA ILE A 57 4.55 0.69 -5.41
C ILE A 57 3.69 0.13 -4.28
N ILE A 58 2.91 -0.93 -4.51
CA ILE A 58 2.10 -1.57 -3.48
C ILE A 58 2.98 -2.02 -2.30
N ALA A 59 4.07 -2.73 -2.58
CA ALA A 59 4.98 -3.23 -1.57
C ALA A 59 5.66 -2.08 -0.80
N LEU A 60 6.19 -1.09 -1.51
CA LEU A 60 6.86 0.06 -0.91
C LEU A 60 5.92 0.90 -0.05
N ALA A 61 4.75 1.24 -0.59
CA ALA A 61 3.74 2.03 0.11
C ALA A 61 3.23 1.31 1.35
N HIS A 62 2.93 0.00 1.26
CA HIS A 62 2.52 -0.77 2.43
C HIS A 62 3.61 -0.80 3.51
N SER A 63 4.88 -1.04 3.12
CA SER A 63 5.99 -1.09 4.06
C SER A 63 6.16 0.23 4.83
N ARG A 64 6.18 1.35 4.10
CA ARG A 64 6.27 2.70 4.69
C ARG A 64 5.05 3.05 5.53
N LEU A 65 3.85 2.70 5.07
CA LEU A 65 2.61 2.90 5.82
C LEU A 65 2.65 2.13 7.13
N ARG A 66 2.97 0.84 7.09
CA ARG A 66 3.10 -0.01 8.28
C ARG A 66 4.13 0.55 9.26
N SER A 67 5.29 0.99 8.77
CA SER A 67 6.31 1.62 9.62
C SER A 67 5.79 2.91 10.27
N THR A 68 5.18 3.80 9.49
CA THR A 68 4.61 5.07 9.98
C THR A 68 3.51 4.83 11.02
N LEU A 69 2.59 3.90 10.76
CA LEU A 69 1.49 3.58 11.68
C LEU A 69 1.96 2.86 12.95
N THR A 70 3.03 2.06 12.86
CA THR A 70 3.69 1.48 14.03
C THR A 70 4.27 2.57 14.92
N GLU A 71 4.99 3.52 14.33
CA GLU A 71 5.59 4.64 15.07
C GLU A 71 4.51 5.48 15.75
N LEU A 72 3.44 5.84 15.03
CA LEU A 72 2.32 6.60 15.60
C LEU A 72 1.62 5.88 16.75
N ALA A 73 1.57 4.54 16.74
CA ALA A 73 0.92 3.77 17.78
C ALA A 73 1.81 3.60 19.03
N LEU A 74 3.13 3.46 18.84
CA LEU A 74 4.06 3.25 19.96
C LEU A 74 4.54 4.58 20.56
N ASN A 75 4.63 5.63 19.75
CA ASN A 75 5.09 6.98 20.11
C ASN A 75 4.05 8.02 19.62
N PRO A 76 2.87 8.11 20.26
CA PRO A 76 1.80 8.97 19.78
C PRO A 76 2.22 10.45 19.77
N PRO A 77 2.06 11.16 18.63
CA PRO A 77 2.46 12.56 18.50
C PRO A 77 1.55 13.45 19.35
N SER A 78 2.06 14.63 19.71
CA SER A 78 1.21 15.69 20.27
C SER A 78 0.20 16.20 19.24
N ALA A 79 -0.83 16.90 19.70
CA ALA A 79 -1.86 17.48 18.83
C ALA A 79 -1.28 18.44 17.76
N ASN A 80 -0.17 19.13 18.06
CA ASN A 80 0.49 20.05 17.14
C ASN A 80 1.38 19.34 16.10
N GLU A 81 1.88 18.15 16.43
CA GLU A 81 2.71 17.34 15.53
C GLU A 81 1.86 16.48 14.59
N LEU A 82 0.64 16.12 15.00
CA LEU A 82 -0.26 15.25 14.24
C LEU A 82 -0.46 15.72 12.77
N PRO A 83 -0.68 17.02 12.47
CA PRO A 83 -0.77 17.50 11.09
C PRO A 83 0.51 17.36 10.25
N LEU A 84 1.68 17.23 10.88
CA LEU A 84 2.97 17.06 10.20
C LEU A 84 3.23 15.61 9.83
N VAL A 85 2.74 14.66 10.64
CA VAL A 85 3.00 13.22 10.45
C VAL A 85 1.88 12.50 9.70
N THR A 86 0.63 12.93 9.86
CA THR A 86 -0.53 12.34 9.17
C THR A 86 -0.43 12.31 7.63
N PRO A 87 0.13 13.33 6.93
CA PRO A 87 0.15 13.33 5.47
C PRO A 87 0.98 12.17 4.90
N HIS A 88 2.02 11.72 5.60
CA HIS A 88 2.83 10.59 5.18
C HIS A 88 2.02 9.28 5.15
N ALA A 89 1.24 9.01 6.22
CA ALA A 89 0.37 7.83 6.27
C ALA A 89 -0.71 7.87 5.18
N PHE A 90 -1.36 9.02 4.96
CA PHE A 90 -2.37 9.13 3.92
C PHE A 90 -1.79 9.05 2.51
N LEU A 91 -0.61 9.63 2.26
CA LEU A 91 0.08 9.51 0.98
C LEU A 91 0.34 8.03 0.63
N ASP A 92 0.89 7.27 1.56
CA ASP A 92 1.22 5.86 1.33
C ASP A 92 -0.06 4.99 1.23
N ALA A 93 -1.10 5.27 2.02
CA ALA A 93 -2.40 4.60 1.90
C ALA A 93 -3.06 4.82 0.52
N TRP A 94 -3.09 6.06 0.03
CA TRP A 94 -3.65 6.38 -1.27
C TRP A 94 -2.80 5.86 -2.43
N ALA A 95 -1.47 5.92 -2.31
CA ALA A 95 -0.56 5.31 -3.29
C ALA A 95 -0.82 3.79 -3.44
N LEU A 96 -1.07 3.11 -2.32
CA LEU A 96 -1.45 1.69 -2.32
C LEU A 96 -2.80 1.47 -3.01
N VAL A 97 -3.81 2.28 -2.71
CA VAL A 97 -5.12 2.18 -3.37
C VAL A 97 -5.03 2.32 -4.89
N ASP A 98 -4.30 3.34 -5.35
CA ASP A 98 -4.12 3.59 -6.77
C ASP A 98 -3.34 2.47 -7.47
N ALA A 99 -2.27 1.99 -6.84
CA ALA A 99 -1.44 0.94 -7.39
C ALA A 99 -2.17 -0.41 -7.43
N VAL A 100 -3.01 -0.73 -6.43
CA VAL A 100 -3.87 -1.93 -6.44
C VAL A 100 -4.86 -1.88 -7.61
N ASP A 101 -5.54 -0.77 -7.82
CA ASP A 101 -6.51 -0.67 -8.91
C ASP A 101 -5.83 -0.70 -10.30
N LYS A 102 -4.67 -0.04 -10.44
CA LYS A 102 -3.85 -0.11 -11.66
C LYS A 102 -3.36 -1.53 -11.94
N PHE A 103 -2.84 -2.21 -10.92
CA PHE A 103 -2.44 -3.63 -11.01
C PHE A 103 -3.63 -4.48 -11.48
N ARG A 104 -4.80 -4.31 -10.87
CA ARG A 104 -6.03 -5.04 -11.25
C ARG A 104 -6.36 -4.84 -12.72
N LEU A 105 -6.40 -3.61 -13.19
CA LEU A 105 -6.75 -3.27 -14.57
C LEU A 105 -5.75 -3.86 -15.58
N LEU A 106 -4.45 -3.65 -15.36
CA LEU A 106 -3.41 -4.14 -16.26
C LEU A 106 -3.36 -5.66 -16.27
N TYR A 107 -3.43 -6.28 -15.09
CA TYR A 107 -3.51 -7.73 -14.97
C TYR A 107 -4.73 -8.22 -15.75
N GLN A 108 -5.93 -7.72 -15.51
CA GLN A 108 -7.16 -8.18 -16.17
C GLN A 108 -7.16 -8.03 -17.69
N ASN A 109 -6.52 -6.99 -18.22
CA ASN A 109 -6.52 -6.69 -19.65
C ASN A 109 -5.22 -7.11 -20.36
N PHE A 110 -4.37 -7.92 -19.71
CA PHE A 110 -3.11 -8.36 -20.28
C PHE A 110 -3.32 -9.10 -21.61
N PRO A 111 -2.69 -8.68 -22.73
CA PRO A 111 -2.94 -9.26 -24.04
C PRO A 111 -2.44 -10.71 -24.16
N ASP A 112 -3.19 -11.53 -24.90
CA ASP A 112 -2.79 -12.88 -25.36
C ASP A 112 -2.53 -13.93 -24.26
N MET A 113 -2.85 -13.65 -23.00
CA MET A 113 -2.85 -14.67 -21.94
C MET A 113 -4.18 -15.44 -21.94
N ILE A 114 -4.15 -16.72 -22.33
CA ILE A 114 -5.27 -17.65 -22.09
C ILE A 114 -5.37 -17.90 -20.58
N ARG A 115 -6.23 -17.13 -19.92
CA ARG A 115 -6.52 -17.32 -18.49
C ARG A 115 -7.45 -18.51 -18.34
N LYS A 116 -6.91 -19.63 -17.86
CA LYS A 116 -7.77 -20.69 -17.31
C LYS A 116 -8.49 -20.13 -16.09
N ALA A 117 -9.82 -20.15 -16.11
CA ALA A 117 -10.62 -19.80 -14.95
C ALA A 117 -10.24 -20.74 -13.79
N GLY A 118 -9.62 -20.19 -12.75
CA GLY A 118 -9.34 -20.91 -11.50
C GLY A 118 -10.49 -20.76 -10.50
N SER A 119 -10.53 -21.64 -9.50
CA SER A 119 -11.51 -21.64 -8.41
C SER A 119 -11.25 -20.59 -7.31
N GLU A 120 -10.29 -19.68 -7.51
CA GLU A 120 -9.89 -18.68 -6.52
C GLU A 120 -10.76 -17.44 -6.59
N PRO A 121 -10.94 -16.69 -5.47
CA PRO A 121 -11.58 -15.39 -5.49
C PRO A 121 -10.92 -14.54 -6.57
N SER A 122 -11.74 -14.00 -7.47
CA SER A 122 -11.20 -13.26 -8.59
C SER A 122 -10.46 -12.03 -8.05
N LEU A 123 -9.43 -11.56 -8.78
CA LEU A 123 -8.77 -10.31 -8.40
C LEU A 123 -9.78 -9.16 -8.33
N GLN A 124 -10.84 -9.27 -9.14
CA GLN A 124 -11.95 -8.34 -9.17
C GLN A 124 -12.59 -8.24 -7.79
N ASP A 125 -12.94 -9.37 -7.18
CA ASP A 125 -13.63 -9.38 -5.88
C ASP A 125 -12.74 -8.80 -4.77
N ALA A 126 -11.48 -9.24 -4.72
CA ALA A 126 -10.52 -8.77 -3.71
C ALA A 126 -10.23 -7.26 -3.81
N ALA A 127 -10.17 -6.71 -5.03
CA ALA A 127 -9.85 -5.31 -5.28
C ALA A 127 -11.10 -4.41 -5.49
N GLN A 128 -12.32 -4.96 -5.34
CA GLN A 128 -13.56 -4.21 -5.61
C GLN A 128 -13.74 -3.03 -4.64
N SER A 129 -13.32 -3.18 -3.39
CA SER A 129 -13.36 -2.10 -2.38
C SER A 129 -12.41 -0.95 -2.74
N PHE A 130 -11.23 -1.28 -3.26
CA PHE A 130 -10.22 -0.30 -3.71
C PHE A 130 -10.75 0.55 -4.86
N LYS A 131 -11.36 -0.09 -5.87
CA LYS A 131 -12.04 0.64 -6.96
C LYS A 131 -13.11 1.59 -6.42
N LYS A 132 -13.99 1.11 -5.53
CA LYS A 132 -15.06 1.93 -4.96
C LYS A 132 -14.53 3.15 -4.19
N ILE A 133 -13.47 2.95 -3.40
CA ILE A 133 -12.85 4.05 -2.65
C ILE A 133 -12.23 5.07 -3.59
N ARG A 134 -11.50 4.61 -4.61
CA ARG A 134 -10.94 5.47 -5.67
C ARG A 134 -12.03 6.26 -6.39
N ASP A 135 -13.10 5.58 -6.83
CA ASP A 135 -14.23 6.23 -7.51
C ASP A 135 -14.83 7.36 -6.63
N ILE A 136 -14.90 7.17 -5.31
CA ILE A 136 -15.40 8.20 -4.38
C ILE A 136 -14.43 9.39 -4.31
N ALA A 137 -13.12 9.13 -4.26
CA ALA A 137 -12.10 10.19 -4.19
C ALA A 137 -11.99 10.99 -5.49
N ASP A 138 -12.05 10.34 -6.65
CA ASP A 138 -12.00 10.99 -7.96
C ASP A 138 -13.19 11.97 -8.15
N HIS A 139 -14.30 11.75 -7.45
CA HIS A 139 -15.49 12.60 -7.46
C HIS A 139 -15.65 13.40 -6.16
N CYS A 140 -14.56 13.73 -5.45
CA CYS A 140 -14.60 14.38 -4.14
C CYS A 140 -15.38 15.71 -4.14
N SER A 141 -15.29 16.52 -5.20
CA SER A 141 -16.05 17.78 -5.31
C SER A 141 -17.56 17.55 -5.36
N ALA A 142 -18.02 16.58 -6.15
CA ALA A 142 -19.41 16.15 -6.19
C ALA A 142 -19.84 15.41 -4.92
N ALA A 143 -18.88 14.81 -4.20
CA ALA A 143 -19.10 14.14 -2.93
C ALA A 143 -19.02 15.07 -1.72
N ALA A 144 -18.64 16.36 -1.88
CA ALA A 144 -18.40 17.26 -0.76
C ALA A 144 -19.62 17.39 0.16
N ASP A 145 -20.81 17.60 -0.42
CA ASP A 145 -22.07 17.65 0.34
C ASP A 145 -22.40 16.33 1.03
N ARG A 146 -22.09 15.20 0.39
CA ARG A 146 -22.27 13.86 0.96
C ARG A 146 -21.27 13.60 2.10
N VAL A 147 -20.03 14.05 1.97
CA VAL A 147 -18.97 13.92 2.99
C VAL A 147 -19.31 14.79 4.19
N ALA A 148 -19.75 16.02 3.95
CA ALA A 148 -20.19 16.96 4.98
C ALA A 148 -21.43 16.48 5.72
N SER A 149 -22.42 15.93 5.00
CA SER A 149 -23.67 15.42 5.61
C SER A 149 -23.48 14.12 6.40
N LYS A 150 -22.45 13.31 6.11
CA LYS A 150 -22.18 12.05 6.81
C LYS A 150 -21.15 12.18 7.95
N ASP A 151 -20.68 13.40 8.25
CA ASP A 151 -19.57 13.64 9.17
C ASP A 151 -18.38 12.69 8.91
N THR A 152 -17.98 12.58 7.64
CA THR A 152 -16.81 11.77 7.25
C THR A 152 -15.63 12.67 6.93
N ALA A 153 -14.40 12.17 7.06
CA ALA A 153 -13.22 12.88 6.57
C ALA A 153 -13.12 12.76 5.05
N GLY A 154 -12.80 13.88 4.37
CA GLY A 154 -12.72 13.93 2.91
C GLY A 154 -11.67 12.98 2.32
N LEU A 155 -10.53 12.81 3.01
CA LEU A 155 -9.47 11.86 2.62
C LEU A 155 -9.63 10.47 3.23
N GLY A 156 -10.72 10.25 3.97
CA GLY A 156 -10.99 8.99 4.66
C GLY A 156 -10.51 8.93 6.11
N VAL A 157 -10.72 7.76 6.71
CA VAL A 157 -10.28 7.40 8.06
C VAL A 157 -9.41 6.17 7.95
N LEU A 158 -8.21 6.22 8.52
CA LEU A 158 -7.34 5.06 8.66
C LEU A 158 -7.55 4.43 10.04
N THR A 159 -7.74 3.12 10.07
CA THR A 159 -7.77 2.33 11.30
C THR A 159 -6.78 1.18 11.19
N TRP A 160 -6.15 0.79 12.31
CA TRP A 160 -5.18 -0.31 12.30
C TRP A 160 -5.01 -0.91 13.70
N LEU A 161 -4.35 -2.07 13.74
CA LEU A 161 -3.91 -2.72 14.96
C LEU A 161 -2.38 -2.68 15.05
N THR A 162 -1.84 -2.28 16.21
CA THR A 162 -0.40 -2.36 16.50
C THR A 162 -0.16 -3.07 17.82
N GLY A 163 0.57 -4.17 17.79
CA GLY A 163 0.98 -4.88 18.98
C GLY A 163 2.11 -4.19 19.73
N TYR A 164 1.96 -4.08 21.05
CA TYR A 164 2.98 -3.51 21.94
C TYR A 164 3.48 -4.52 22.99
N GLN A 165 2.82 -5.68 23.11
CA GLN A 165 3.26 -6.80 23.93
C GLN A 165 2.91 -8.14 23.28
N VAL A 166 3.85 -9.08 23.22
CA VAL A 166 3.66 -10.38 22.54
C VAL A 166 2.97 -11.41 23.45
N SER A 167 3.31 -11.42 24.75
CA SER A 167 2.78 -12.39 25.71
C SER A 167 2.56 -11.74 27.11
N PRO A 168 1.30 -11.69 27.61
CA PRO A 168 0.07 -11.83 26.83
C PRO A 168 0.06 -10.88 25.61
N THR A 169 -0.64 -11.27 24.54
CA THR A 169 -0.77 -10.41 23.36
C THR A 169 -1.59 -9.18 23.72
N GLU A 170 -0.98 -8.00 23.66
CA GLU A 170 -1.67 -6.73 23.85
C GLU A 170 -1.45 -5.82 22.63
N LEU A 171 -2.54 -5.18 22.20
CA LEU A 171 -2.64 -4.43 20.94
C LEU A 171 -3.28 -3.06 21.17
N TRP A 172 -2.77 -2.04 20.49
CA TRP A 172 -3.47 -0.79 20.26
C TRP A 172 -4.43 -0.93 19.07
N TYR A 173 -5.67 -0.48 19.24
CA TYR A 173 -6.56 -0.17 18.12
C TYR A 173 -6.51 1.34 17.88
N CYS A 174 -5.95 1.71 16.74
CA CYS A 174 -5.68 3.10 16.42
C CYS A 174 -6.63 3.61 15.34
N THR A 175 -6.92 4.90 15.37
CA THR A 175 -7.75 5.58 14.38
C THR A 175 -7.18 6.96 14.13
N ILE A 176 -7.07 7.33 12.85
CA ILE A 176 -6.63 8.66 12.43
C ILE A 176 -7.59 9.21 11.38
N ARG A 177 -8.11 10.40 11.66
CA ARG A 177 -9.12 11.10 10.86
C ARG A 177 -8.66 12.54 10.60
N PRO A 178 -8.14 12.86 9.40
CA PRO A 178 -7.71 14.20 9.07
C PRO A 178 -8.91 15.13 8.86
N GLY A 179 -8.69 16.41 9.12
CA GLY A 179 -9.67 17.48 8.89
C GLY A 179 -10.27 18.07 10.18
N THR A 180 -11.26 18.94 10.01
CA THR A 180 -11.91 19.65 11.11
C THR A 180 -13.04 18.80 11.69
N LEU A 181 -12.91 18.42 12.95
CA LEU A 181 -13.97 17.74 13.70
C LEU A 181 -14.91 18.79 14.30
N LYS A 182 -16.21 18.68 14.03
CA LYS A 182 -17.23 19.52 14.69
C LYS A 182 -17.64 18.96 16.06
N THR A 183 -17.54 17.65 16.22
CA THR A 183 -17.90 16.90 17.42
C THR A 183 -16.84 15.87 17.72
N GLU A 184 -16.70 15.52 19.00
CA GLU A 184 -15.83 14.43 19.41
C GLU A 184 -16.33 13.10 18.80
N PRO A 185 -15.49 12.36 18.06
CA PRO A 185 -15.93 11.15 17.38
C PRO A 185 -16.19 10.03 18.39
N THR A 186 -17.30 9.32 18.23
CA THR A 186 -17.56 8.11 19.02
C THR A 186 -16.66 6.97 18.55
N LEU A 187 -15.72 6.55 19.40
CA LEU A 187 -14.89 5.38 19.15
C LEU A 187 -15.75 4.12 19.23
N LYS A 188 -15.86 3.40 18.11
CA LYS A 188 -16.44 2.05 18.07
C LYS A 188 -15.29 1.05 18.00
N TRP A 189 -15.35 0.06 18.88
CA TRP A 189 -14.38 -1.04 18.94
C TRP A 189 -14.98 -2.22 18.17
N PRO A 190 -14.62 -2.43 16.90
CA PRO A 190 -15.11 -3.60 16.19
C PRO A 190 -14.49 -4.87 16.79
N ARG A 191 -15.24 -5.96 16.77
CA ARG A 191 -14.67 -7.29 16.99
C ARG A 191 -13.89 -7.65 15.73
N ILE A 192 -12.56 -7.71 15.84
CA ILE A 192 -11.67 -8.01 14.71
C ILE A 192 -11.20 -9.46 14.84
N GLU A 193 -11.62 -10.31 13.91
CA GLU A 193 -11.18 -11.70 13.81
C GLU A 193 -10.24 -11.81 12.61
N THR A 194 -8.98 -11.43 12.79
CA THR A 194 -7.98 -11.44 11.70
C THR A 194 -6.62 -11.94 12.21
N LYS A 195 -5.79 -12.41 11.27
CA LYS A 195 -4.39 -12.69 11.56
C LYS A 195 -3.62 -11.38 11.49
N LEU A 196 -2.99 -11.00 12.60
CA LEU A 196 -2.15 -9.81 12.65
C LEU A 196 -0.75 -10.11 12.12
N THR A 197 -0.32 -9.35 11.12
CA THR A 197 1.10 -9.27 10.75
C THR A 197 1.80 -8.38 11.77
N TRP A 198 2.52 -8.97 12.72
CA TRP A 198 3.23 -8.23 13.77
C TRP A 198 4.25 -7.25 13.19
N PRO A 199 4.40 -6.01 13.69
CA PRO A 199 3.72 -5.43 14.83
C PRO A 199 2.42 -4.76 14.43
N THR A 200 2.34 -4.24 13.20
CA THR A 200 1.19 -3.51 12.69
C THR A 200 0.57 -4.21 11.48
N GLY A 201 -0.75 -4.39 11.54
CA GLY A 201 -1.54 -4.98 10.48
C GLY A 201 -3.02 -4.60 10.61
N HIS A 202 -3.87 -5.27 9.82
CA HIS A 202 -5.28 -4.91 9.68
C HIS A 202 -5.49 -3.43 9.36
N ILE A 203 -4.62 -2.87 8.50
CA ILE A 203 -4.66 -1.47 8.12
C ILE A 203 -5.85 -1.28 7.18
N CYS A 204 -6.84 -0.52 7.58
CA CYS A 204 -8.05 -0.26 6.82
C CYS A 204 -8.18 1.23 6.48
N LEU A 205 -8.58 1.53 5.24
CA LEU A 205 -8.98 2.86 4.82
C LEU A 205 -10.50 2.88 4.59
N LEU A 206 -11.20 3.78 5.28
CA LEU A 206 -12.63 4.01 5.16
C LEU A 206 -12.88 5.36 4.48
N VAL A 207 -13.57 5.35 3.33
CA VAL A 207 -13.93 6.57 2.57
C VAL A 207 -15.39 6.50 2.14
N GLY A 208 -16.20 7.51 2.48
CA GLY A 208 -17.58 7.62 2.02
C GLY A 208 -18.51 6.45 2.40
N GLY A 209 -18.15 5.67 3.42
CA GLY A 209 -18.83 4.45 3.86
C GLY A 209 -18.33 3.15 3.21
N CYS A 210 -17.32 3.20 2.35
CA CYS A 210 -16.63 2.04 1.78
C CYS A 210 -15.29 1.82 2.48
N GLN A 211 -15.00 0.58 2.86
CA GLN A 211 -13.75 0.20 3.53
C GLN A 211 -12.92 -0.75 2.66
N ALA A 212 -11.62 -0.51 2.59
CA ALA A 212 -10.65 -1.44 2.00
C ALA A 212 -9.60 -1.80 3.06
N ASN A 213 -9.32 -3.10 3.20
CA ASN A 213 -8.26 -3.61 4.05
C ASN A 213 -6.97 -3.68 3.22
N LEU A 214 -6.06 -2.74 3.49
CA LEU A 214 -4.78 -2.56 2.80
C LEU A 214 -3.77 -3.66 3.15
N SER A 215 -3.94 -4.33 4.29
CA SER A 215 -3.08 -5.46 4.67
C SER A 215 -3.52 -6.77 3.99
N GLU A 216 -4.84 -7.01 3.90
CA GLU A 216 -5.38 -8.26 3.33
C GLU A 216 -5.22 -8.37 1.82
N ILE A 217 -5.04 -7.26 1.09
CA ILE A 217 -4.84 -7.30 -0.35
C ILE A 217 -3.46 -7.84 -0.75
N LEU A 218 -2.44 -7.72 0.12
CA LEU A 218 -1.07 -8.07 -0.24
C LEU A 218 -0.88 -9.53 -0.69
N PRO A 219 -1.33 -10.55 0.06
CA PRO A 219 -1.17 -11.95 -0.35
C PRO A 219 -1.86 -12.23 -1.69
N HIS A 220 -2.95 -11.51 -1.99
CA HIS A 220 -3.65 -11.62 -3.27
C HIS A 220 -2.83 -11.08 -4.44
N ILE A 221 -2.12 -9.97 -4.26
CA ILE A 221 -1.25 -9.39 -5.30
C ILE A 221 -0.01 -10.26 -5.48
N GLU A 222 0.67 -10.61 -4.39
CA GLU A 222 1.88 -11.43 -4.40
C GLU A 222 1.68 -12.76 -5.12
N LYS A 223 0.57 -13.45 -4.84
CA LYS A 223 0.23 -14.70 -5.52
C LYS A 223 0.10 -14.55 -7.04
N ARG A 224 -0.46 -13.43 -7.50
CA ARG A 224 -0.68 -13.15 -8.93
C ARG A 224 0.58 -12.70 -9.63
N VAL A 225 1.43 -11.97 -8.92
CA VAL A 225 2.80 -11.67 -9.34
C VAL A 225 3.58 -12.96 -9.56
N LYS A 226 3.66 -13.85 -8.55
CA LYS A 226 4.37 -15.13 -8.65
C LYS A 226 3.85 -15.98 -9.80
N LYS A 227 2.53 -16.03 -9.98
CA LYS A 227 1.92 -16.73 -11.11
C LYS A 227 2.34 -16.13 -12.45
N LEU A 228 2.30 -14.80 -12.58
CA LEU A 228 2.68 -14.12 -13.82
C LEU A 228 4.17 -14.30 -14.13
N GLU A 229 5.05 -14.23 -13.13
CA GLU A 229 6.47 -14.52 -13.30
C GLU A 229 6.68 -15.93 -13.86
N SER A 230 6.03 -16.93 -13.28
CA SER A 230 6.11 -18.32 -13.77
C SER A 230 5.57 -18.46 -15.20
N ASP A 231 4.47 -17.78 -15.54
CA ASP A 231 3.91 -17.80 -16.90
C ASP A 231 4.87 -17.09 -17.90
N LEU A 232 5.56 -16.03 -17.48
CA LEU A 232 6.55 -15.31 -18.28
C LEU A 232 7.84 -16.11 -18.48
N ASP A 233 8.34 -16.78 -17.44
CA ASP A 233 9.53 -17.64 -17.53
C ASP A 233 9.33 -18.70 -18.62
N ILE A 234 8.19 -19.40 -18.57
CA ILE A 234 7.83 -20.40 -19.58
C ILE A 234 7.73 -19.79 -20.98
N ALA A 235 7.15 -18.60 -21.10
CA ALA A 235 7.00 -17.93 -22.39
C ALA A 235 8.36 -17.49 -22.97
N PHE A 236 9.24 -16.92 -22.14
CA PHE A 236 10.56 -16.47 -22.56
C PHE A 236 11.44 -17.64 -22.99
N GLU A 237 11.39 -18.77 -22.29
CA GLU A 237 12.10 -19.99 -22.66
C GLU A 237 11.60 -20.58 -23.99
N ARG A 238 10.28 -20.70 -24.17
CA ARG A 238 9.68 -21.29 -25.39
C ARG A 238 9.99 -20.51 -26.67
N HIS A 239 10.24 -19.22 -26.55
CA HIS A 239 10.50 -18.33 -27.68
C HIS A 239 11.98 -17.93 -27.82
N ASP A 240 12.87 -18.58 -27.07
CA ASP A 240 14.32 -18.28 -27.04
C ASP A 240 14.62 -16.79 -26.75
N LEU A 241 13.75 -16.15 -25.97
CA LEU A 241 13.86 -14.74 -25.61
C LEU A 241 14.78 -14.51 -24.41
N SER A 242 15.19 -15.58 -23.72
CA SER A 242 16.08 -15.53 -22.55
C SER A 242 17.48 -14.99 -22.87
N ILE A 243 17.88 -15.02 -24.15
CA ILE A 243 19.17 -14.52 -24.64
C ILE A 243 19.07 -13.04 -25.09
N SER A 244 17.86 -12.50 -25.24
CA SER A 244 17.66 -11.12 -25.68
C SER A 244 18.23 -10.13 -24.66
N PRO A 245 18.81 -8.99 -25.11
CA PRO A 245 19.12 -7.91 -24.20
C PRO A 245 17.85 -7.49 -23.45
N VAL A 246 18.05 -7.25 -22.16
CA VAL A 246 17.05 -6.73 -21.23
C VAL A 246 17.30 -5.24 -21.09
N ALA A 247 16.27 -4.43 -21.31
CA ALA A 247 16.33 -3.00 -21.02
C ALA A 247 15.12 -2.65 -20.17
N ASN A 248 15.34 -2.44 -18.88
CA ASN A 248 14.31 -1.95 -17.96
C ASN A 248 14.84 -0.73 -17.22
N ASP A 249 14.00 0.31 -17.15
CA ASP A 249 14.25 1.63 -16.54
C ASP A 249 15.52 2.35 -17.04
N LEU A 250 15.36 3.58 -17.53
CA LEU A 250 16.48 4.42 -17.95
C LEU A 250 16.62 5.61 -17.00
N PHE A 251 17.72 5.65 -16.24
CA PHE A 251 18.15 6.85 -15.52
C PHE A 251 19.36 7.47 -16.22
N THR A 252 19.17 8.64 -16.82
CA THR A 252 20.28 9.44 -17.39
C THR A 252 20.48 10.72 -16.60
N ARG A 253 21.74 11.08 -16.34
CA ARG A 253 22.12 12.37 -15.76
C ARG A 253 22.99 13.14 -16.75
N GLN A 254 22.69 14.41 -16.96
CA GLN A 254 23.48 15.30 -17.81
C GLN A 254 23.93 16.53 -17.01
N VAL A 255 25.16 16.99 -17.24
CA VAL A 255 25.66 18.20 -16.60
C VAL A 255 24.96 19.42 -17.23
N TYR A 256 24.26 20.20 -16.41
CA TYR A 256 23.67 21.47 -16.83
C TYR A 256 24.64 22.62 -16.57
N LYS A 257 25.00 23.35 -17.63
CA LYS A 257 25.78 24.59 -17.50
C LYS A 257 24.80 25.76 -17.58
N PRO A 258 24.51 26.45 -16.46
CA PRO A 258 23.61 27.59 -16.49
C PRO A 258 24.20 28.71 -17.37
N ALA A 259 23.33 29.50 -18.00
CA ALA A 259 23.77 30.68 -18.74
C ALA A 259 24.52 31.65 -17.81
N SER A 260 25.50 32.36 -18.36
CA SER A 260 26.39 33.27 -17.60
C SER A 260 25.68 34.41 -16.89
N ASN A 261 24.41 34.68 -17.23
CA ASN A 261 23.56 35.69 -16.62
C ASN A 261 22.58 35.13 -15.58
N LEU A 262 22.58 33.83 -15.29
CA LEU A 262 21.74 33.25 -14.24
C LEU A 262 22.31 33.64 -12.87
N LYS A 263 21.70 34.62 -12.21
CA LYS A 263 21.97 34.91 -10.80
C LYS A 263 21.25 33.87 -9.94
N ILE A 264 22.01 33.21 -9.07
CA ILE A 264 21.51 32.31 -8.03
C ILE A 264 21.20 33.15 -6.79
#